data_AF-A0A5T1D193-F1
#
_entry.id   AF-A0A5T1D193-F1
#
_cell.length_a   1.000
_cell.length_b   1.000
_cell.length_c   1.000
_cell.angle_alpha   90.00
_cell.angle_beta   90.00
_cell.angle_gamma   90.00
#
_symmetry.space_group_name_H-M   'P 1'
#
loop_
_entity.id
_entity.type
_entity.pdbx_description
1 polymer ?
#
loop_
_entity_poly.entity_id
_entity_poly.type
_entity_poly.pdbx_seq_one_letter_code
_entity_poly.pdbx_strand_id
1 'polypeptide(L)'
;MSTLPVYIYTAKKNILNNQDFYPSSANNNEVVIKDFASFRNLTVLTEAKEASYNTINYNNVQSITDASNIDKGSKIIIRALDKANHNTIDIKNYSSNAADNAYLIMAYNEAAYNKIIINDTLFGVASDKREGILSIIAGLSNNAHDDTLIINNLNLDEYKNNNSIFIAPSAITGLSEAKSYNNTLYIGGNLNIFKNTFIDILAGALVHYEDSNNASNAAAPSDTSLSKNNRLILNTKVEARIINNFEHYYLIVSNKINTTPLLKSYDAPINISSEGVLALYTLKEQYPYLKNKEILILQSEQGFIDENSNTLNQEELQSFIEKMQKNKEDFKLSSIDKLKKMNLQKLSYEVRISQDGKSIYAKIK
;
A
#
# COMPACT_ATOMS: atom_id res chain seq x y z
N MET A 1 8.56 27.33 19.87
CA MET A 1 7.15 27.73 19.65
C MET A 1 6.27 26.60 20.15
N SER A 2 5.30 26.88 21.02
CA SER A 2 4.31 25.87 21.45
C SER A 2 3.12 25.94 20.49
N THR A 3 3.03 25.05 19.51
CA THR A 3 1.80 24.92 18.73
C THR A 3 0.86 23.92 19.39
N LEU A 4 -0.44 24.18 19.28
CA LEU A 4 -1.50 23.34 19.80
C LEU A 4 -1.65 22.06 18.97
N PRO A 5 -2.12 20.95 19.57
CA PRO A 5 -2.58 19.81 18.78
C PRO A 5 -3.79 20.24 17.95
N VAL A 6 -3.91 19.69 16.74
CA VAL A 6 -5.01 19.98 15.82
C VAL A 6 -5.83 18.72 15.58
N TYR A 7 -7.12 18.85 15.86
CA TYR A 7 -8.13 17.84 15.60
C TYR A 7 -9.23 18.46 14.75
N ILE A 8 -9.47 17.89 13.57
CA ILE A 8 -10.52 18.31 12.65
C ILE A 8 -11.51 17.16 12.54
N TYR A 9 -12.78 17.45 12.86
CA TYR A 9 -13.87 16.50 12.71
C TYR A 9 -14.87 17.06 11.70
N THR A 10 -15.04 16.37 10.58
CA THR A 10 -16.08 16.71 9.58
C THR A 10 -17.44 16.16 9.99
N ALA A 11 -17.43 14.96 10.56
CA ALA A 11 -18.53 14.30 11.23
C ALA A 11 -17.94 13.48 12.38
N LYS A 12 -18.65 13.44 13.52
CA LYS A 12 -18.20 12.73 14.72
C LYS A 12 -19.38 12.04 15.38
N LYS A 13 -19.15 10.85 15.93
CA LYS A 13 -20.14 10.23 16.83
C LYS A 13 -20.39 11.11 18.05
N ASN A 14 -21.60 11.05 18.57
CA ASN A 14 -21.97 11.68 19.83
C ASN A 14 -22.28 10.60 20.87
N ILE A 15 -21.89 10.82 22.12
CA ILE A 15 -22.18 9.88 23.21
C ILE A 15 -23.28 10.50 24.06
N LEU A 16 -24.45 9.87 24.08
CA LEU A 16 -25.58 10.29 24.89
C LEU A 16 -26.08 9.09 25.69
N ASN A 17 -26.23 9.23 27.01
CA ASN A 17 -26.68 8.13 27.89
C ASN A 17 -25.87 6.83 27.74
N ASN A 18 -24.53 6.94 27.59
CA ASN A 18 -23.62 5.81 27.34
C ASN A 18 -23.94 5.01 26.07
N GLN A 19 -24.62 5.61 25.10
CA GLN A 19 -24.87 5.04 23.78
C GLN A 19 -24.21 5.91 22.70
N ASP A 20 -23.61 5.26 21.71
CA ASP A 20 -23.01 5.93 20.56
C ASP A 20 -24.09 6.26 19.51
N PHE A 21 -24.16 7.54 19.14
CA PHE A 21 -25.03 8.04 18.08
C PHE A 21 -24.17 8.54 16.92
N TYR A 22 -24.26 7.84 15.80
CA TYR A 22 -23.53 8.19 14.58
C TYR A 22 -24.42 9.02 13.65
N PRO A 23 -23.88 10.09 13.04
CA PRO A 23 -24.53 10.76 11.92
C PRO A 23 -24.95 9.74 10.86
N SER A 24 -26.12 9.90 10.25
CA SER A 24 -26.59 8.99 9.20
C SER A 24 -25.66 8.98 7.99
N SER A 25 -25.03 10.12 7.67
CA SER A 25 -24.08 10.23 6.59
C SER A 25 -23.07 11.35 6.82
N ALA A 26 -21.90 11.22 6.19
CA ALA A 26 -20.91 12.27 6.03
C ALA A 26 -20.48 12.26 4.57
N ASN A 27 -21.11 13.10 3.74
CA ASN A 27 -20.93 13.07 2.29
C ASN A 27 -20.41 14.39 1.75
N ASN A 28 -19.54 14.32 0.75
CA ASN A 28 -19.00 15.49 0.03
C ASN A 28 -18.29 16.51 0.94
N ASN A 29 -17.76 16.10 2.09
CA ASN A 29 -16.95 16.99 2.91
C ASN A 29 -15.59 17.21 2.25
N GLU A 30 -15.09 18.44 2.32
CA GLU A 30 -13.75 18.79 1.86
C GLU A 30 -12.95 19.37 3.02
N VAL A 31 -11.77 18.79 3.28
CA VAL A 31 -10.77 19.34 4.20
C VAL A 31 -9.51 19.65 3.41
N VAL A 32 -9.05 20.90 3.47
CA VAL A 32 -7.82 21.34 2.82
C VAL A 32 -6.89 21.96 3.85
N ILE A 33 -5.72 21.37 4.04
CA ILE A 33 -4.65 21.91 4.90
C ILE A 33 -3.45 22.24 4.02
N LYS A 34 -3.00 23.50 4.10
CA LYS A 34 -1.88 24.02 3.32
C LYS A 34 -0.92 24.79 4.22
N ASP A 35 0.38 24.62 3.97
CA ASP A 35 1.45 25.39 4.60
C ASP A 35 1.33 25.42 6.13
N PHE A 36 1.21 24.23 6.73
CA PHE A 36 0.86 24.06 8.14
C PHE A 36 1.81 23.12 8.88
N ALA A 37 2.13 23.43 10.12
CA ALA A 37 2.89 22.56 11.01
C ALA A 37 2.18 22.42 12.36
N SER A 38 1.87 21.17 12.75
CA SER A 38 1.47 20.82 14.11
C SER A 38 2.67 20.25 14.86
N PHE A 39 2.90 20.68 16.10
CA PHE A 39 4.01 20.19 16.94
C PHE A 39 3.54 19.25 18.07
N ARG A 40 2.33 18.67 17.92
CA ARG A 40 1.78 17.72 18.88
C ARG A 40 1.01 16.60 18.20
N ASN A 41 -0.10 16.92 17.56
CA ASN A 41 -0.99 15.94 16.92
C ASN A 41 -1.64 16.62 15.71
N LEU A 42 -1.76 15.89 14.61
CA LEU A 42 -2.55 16.31 13.47
C LEU A 42 -3.50 15.18 13.10
N THR A 43 -4.77 15.32 13.49
CA THR A 43 -5.81 14.33 13.21
C THR A 43 -6.95 14.95 12.43
N VAL A 44 -7.31 14.36 11.30
CA VAL A 44 -8.58 14.57 10.61
C VAL A 44 -9.41 13.30 10.74
N LEU A 45 -10.63 13.41 11.26
CA LEU A 45 -11.54 12.28 11.45
C LEU A 45 -12.92 12.58 10.84
N THR A 46 -13.42 11.63 10.06
CA THR A 46 -14.81 11.58 9.60
C THR A 46 -15.44 10.32 10.16
N GLU A 47 -16.51 10.44 10.96
CA GLU A 47 -17.27 9.30 11.51
C GLU A 47 -18.77 9.43 11.23
N ALA A 48 -19.34 8.44 10.55
CA ALA A 48 -20.77 8.36 10.22
C ALA A 48 -21.22 6.92 9.97
N LYS A 49 -22.52 6.69 9.72
CA LYS A 49 -22.99 5.38 9.22
C LYS A 49 -22.53 5.13 7.79
N GLU A 50 -22.69 6.12 6.92
CA GLU A 50 -22.10 6.11 5.57
C GLU A 50 -21.18 7.32 5.35
N ALA A 51 -20.06 7.11 4.66
CA ALA A 51 -19.13 8.17 4.31
C ALA A 51 -18.78 8.10 2.83
N SER A 52 -19.29 9.03 2.01
CA SER A 52 -19.06 9.01 0.57
C SER A 52 -18.55 10.32 -0.01
N TYR A 53 -17.67 10.23 -1.01
CA TYR A 53 -17.15 11.40 -1.73
C TYR A 53 -16.45 12.45 -0.84
N ASN A 54 -15.95 12.06 0.34
CA ASN A 54 -15.17 12.98 1.17
C ASN A 54 -13.76 13.12 0.60
N THR A 55 -13.22 14.33 0.64
CA THR A 55 -11.88 14.63 0.15
C THR A 55 -11.05 15.31 1.24
N ILE A 56 -9.86 14.77 1.52
CA ILE A 56 -8.92 15.34 2.48
C ILE A 56 -7.59 15.59 1.77
N ASN A 57 -7.21 16.86 1.67
CA ASN A 57 -6.06 17.32 0.89
C ASN A 57 -5.02 17.98 1.80
N TYR A 58 -3.82 17.42 1.87
CA TYR A 58 -2.66 18.03 2.53
C TYR A 58 -1.65 18.49 1.48
N ASN A 59 -1.15 19.72 1.61
CA ASN A 59 -0.04 20.22 0.79
C ASN A 59 0.92 21.06 1.62
N ASN A 60 2.19 20.66 1.67
CA ASN A 60 3.21 21.31 2.49
C ASN A 60 2.81 21.34 3.97
N VAL A 61 2.62 20.14 4.54
CA VAL A 61 2.12 19.95 5.90
C VAL A 61 3.13 19.14 6.72
N GLN A 62 3.31 19.50 7.99
CA GLN A 62 4.20 18.80 8.91
C GLN A 62 3.46 18.40 10.19
N SER A 63 3.59 17.14 10.60
CA SER A 63 3.19 16.66 11.92
C SER A 63 4.44 16.31 12.72
N ILE A 64 4.84 17.25 13.56
CA ILE A 64 6.02 17.19 14.41
C ILE A 64 5.58 16.77 15.82
N THR A 65 6.30 15.84 16.43
CA THR A 65 6.14 15.39 17.80
C THR A 65 7.50 15.50 18.50
N ASP A 66 7.51 15.94 19.75
CA ASP A 66 8.71 15.94 20.58
C ASP A 66 8.92 14.57 21.24
N ALA A 67 10.18 14.16 21.48
CA ALA A 67 10.56 12.86 22.03
C ALA A 67 9.89 12.47 23.36
N SER A 68 9.42 13.46 24.12
CA SER A 68 8.72 13.28 25.39
C SER A 68 7.21 13.01 25.26
N ASN A 69 6.64 13.01 24.04
CA ASN A 69 5.20 12.90 23.79
C ASN A 69 4.84 11.71 22.89
N ILE A 70 5.05 10.50 23.39
CA ILE A 70 4.79 9.24 22.66
C ILE A 70 3.31 8.98 22.35
N ASP A 71 2.36 9.60 23.06
CA ASP A 71 0.91 9.33 22.93
C ASP A 71 0.22 10.09 21.78
N LYS A 72 0.98 10.68 20.84
CA LYS A 72 0.42 11.57 19.82
C LYS A 72 0.67 11.06 18.40
N GLY A 73 -0.39 11.08 17.61
CA GLY A 73 -0.43 10.55 16.27
C GLY A 73 -0.58 11.61 15.18
N SER A 74 -0.33 11.15 13.96
CA SER A 74 -0.61 11.84 12.71
C SER A 74 -1.61 10.99 11.93
N LYS A 75 -2.87 11.42 11.92
CA LYS A 75 -3.97 10.58 11.46
C LYS A 75 -4.87 11.27 10.46
N ILE A 76 -5.22 10.55 9.39
CA ILE A 76 -6.34 10.90 8.53
C ILE A 76 -7.21 9.65 8.43
N ILE A 77 -8.38 9.70 9.05
CA ILE A 77 -9.28 8.55 9.14
C ILE A 77 -10.66 8.96 8.62
N ILE A 78 -11.16 8.21 7.65
CA ILE A 78 -12.57 8.23 7.25
C ILE A 78 -13.16 6.89 7.68
N ARG A 79 -14.09 6.92 8.63
CA ARG A 79 -14.68 5.73 9.25
C ARG A 79 -16.19 5.74 9.08
N ALA A 80 -16.69 4.73 8.40
CA ALA A 80 -18.11 4.45 8.28
C ALA A 80 -18.49 3.21 9.10
N LEU A 81 -19.73 3.14 9.56
CA LEU A 81 -20.26 1.91 10.17
C LEU A 81 -20.81 0.92 9.14
N ASP A 82 -21.17 1.38 7.95
CA ASP A 82 -21.73 0.53 6.90
C ASP A 82 -20.87 0.62 5.63
N LYS A 83 -20.82 1.82 5.01
CA LYS A 83 -20.16 2.02 3.71
C LYS A 83 -19.25 3.22 3.67
N ALA A 84 -18.04 3.04 3.14
CA ALA A 84 -17.10 4.11 2.85
C ALA A 84 -16.71 4.08 1.36
N ASN A 85 -17.37 4.89 0.53
CA ASN A 85 -17.22 4.79 -0.93
C ASN A 85 -16.75 6.09 -1.59
N HIS A 86 -15.90 5.97 -2.61
CA HIS A 86 -15.42 7.12 -3.40
C HIS A 86 -14.71 8.22 -2.59
N ASN A 87 -14.15 7.91 -1.42
CA ASN A 87 -13.42 8.88 -0.63
C ASN A 87 -12.00 9.05 -1.16
N THR A 88 -11.44 10.24 -1.00
CA THR A 88 -10.07 10.55 -1.43
C THR A 88 -9.26 11.18 -0.30
N ILE A 89 -8.07 10.64 -0.06
CA ILE A 89 -7.03 11.27 0.76
C ILE A 89 -5.85 11.56 -0.17
N ASP A 90 -5.47 12.83 -0.32
CA ASP A 90 -4.33 13.26 -1.14
C ASP A 90 -3.34 14.05 -0.30
N ILE A 91 -2.18 13.46 -0.05
CA ILE A 91 -1.11 13.99 0.80
C ILE A 91 0.09 14.32 -0.08
N LYS A 92 0.50 15.59 -0.07
CA LYS A 92 1.62 16.10 -0.86
C LYS A 92 2.60 16.89 0.00
N ASN A 93 3.90 16.70 -0.23
CA ASN A 93 4.97 17.43 0.48
C ASN A 93 4.75 17.36 1.99
N TYR A 94 4.73 16.14 2.52
CA TYR A 94 4.30 15.87 3.89
C TYR A 94 5.40 15.24 4.71
N SER A 95 5.56 15.67 5.96
CA SER A 95 6.46 14.98 6.89
C SER A 95 5.76 14.71 8.21
N SER A 96 5.89 13.49 8.72
CA SER A 96 5.48 13.15 10.08
C SER A 96 6.58 12.41 10.81
N ASN A 97 6.82 12.78 12.06
CA ASN A 97 7.65 12.04 12.99
C ASN A 97 6.84 11.53 14.21
N ALA A 98 5.52 11.45 14.09
CA ALA A 98 4.66 10.91 15.14
C ALA A 98 4.92 9.41 15.36
N ALA A 99 4.72 8.91 16.59
CA ALA A 99 4.85 7.48 16.88
C ALA A 99 3.71 6.66 16.24
N ASP A 100 2.54 7.26 16.05
CA ASP A 100 1.37 6.59 15.48
C ASP A 100 0.88 7.33 14.23
N ASN A 101 1.19 6.76 13.06
CA ASN A 101 0.78 7.29 11.76
C ASN A 101 -0.28 6.37 11.15
N ALA A 102 -1.47 6.92 10.88
CA ALA A 102 -2.59 6.15 10.33
C ALA A 102 -3.33 6.95 9.25
N TYR A 103 -3.31 6.45 8.02
CA TYR A 103 -4.00 7.03 6.86
C TYR A 103 -4.93 5.96 6.30
N LEU A 104 -6.20 6.01 6.71
CA LEU A 104 -7.13 4.91 6.60
C LEU A 104 -8.48 5.39 6.09
N ILE A 105 -9.09 4.62 5.19
CA ILE A 105 -10.50 4.73 4.86
C ILE A 105 -11.12 3.38 5.19
N MET A 106 -12.11 3.37 6.08
CA MET A 106 -12.64 2.14 6.65
C MET A 106 -14.17 2.17 6.76
N ALA A 107 -14.75 0.98 6.64
CA ALA A 107 -16.15 0.69 6.86
C ALA A 107 -16.29 -0.72 7.46
N TYR A 108 -17.42 -1.04 8.08
CA TYR A 108 -17.65 -2.42 8.52
C TYR A 108 -17.99 -3.34 7.35
N ASN A 109 -18.95 -2.95 6.51
CA ASN A 109 -19.45 -3.83 5.45
C ASN A 109 -18.70 -3.63 4.12
N GLU A 110 -18.60 -2.40 3.62
CA GLU A 110 -18.06 -2.12 2.29
C GLU A 110 -17.18 -0.87 2.27
N ALA A 111 -15.96 -1.02 1.79
CA ALA A 111 -15.08 0.07 1.42
C ALA A 111 -14.75 -0.09 -0.06
N ALA A 112 -15.22 0.82 -0.90
CA ALA A 112 -15.04 0.69 -2.33
C ALA A 112 -14.72 1.99 -3.07
N TYR A 113 -13.96 1.86 -4.16
CA TYR A 113 -13.58 2.98 -5.03
C TYR A 113 -12.86 4.11 -4.30
N ASN A 114 -12.24 3.83 -3.15
CA ASN A 114 -11.51 4.83 -2.39
C ASN A 114 -10.12 5.02 -2.98
N LYS A 115 -9.56 6.21 -2.75
CA LYS A 115 -8.25 6.57 -3.28
C LYS A 115 -7.40 7.23 -2.21
N ILE A 116 -6.23 6.67 -1.94
CA ILE A 116 -5.18 7.35 -1.18
C ILE A 116 -4.01 7.65 -2.11
N ILE A 117 -3.57 8.91 -2.10
CA ILE A 117 -2.43 9.40 -2.87
C ILE A 117 -1.42 9.99 -1.89
N ILE A 118 -0.20 9.50 -1.94
CA ILE A 118 0.93 9.96 -1.13
C ILE A 118 2.03 10.38 -2.08
N ASN A 119 2.36 11.67 -2.09
CA ASN A 119 3.45 12.23 -2.90
C ASN A 119 4.44 12.99 -2.03
N ASP A 120 5.72 12.71 -2.22
CA ASP A 120 6.82 13.48 -1.64
C ASP A 120 6.71 13.53 -0.12
N THR A 121 6.77 12.36 0.52
CA THR A 121 6.55 12.23 1.95
C THR A 121 7.74 11.66 2.72
N LEU A 122 7.82 12.03 4.00
CA LEU A 122 8.76 11.50 4.98
C LEU A 122 7.97 11.02 6.20
N PHE A 123 8.13 9.74 6.57
CA PHE A 123 7.62 9.21 7.83
C PHE A 123 8.78 8.74 8.70
N GLY A 124 8.72 9.05 9.99
CA GLY A 124 9.67 8.60 10.99
C GLY A 124 9.05 8.64 12.38
N VAL A 125 9.90 8.49 13.40
CA VAL A 125 9.48 8.56 14.80
C VAL A 125 10.43 9.46 15.58
N ALA A 126 9.91 10.53 16.17
CA ALA A 126 10.63 11.35 17.12
C ALA A 126 10.41 10.82 18.54
N SER A 127 11.13 9.75 18.87
CA SER A 127 11.26 9.21 20.24
C SER A 127 12.64 8.58 20.42
N ASP A 128 13.19 8.56 21.63
CA ASP A 128 14.49 7.94 21.90
C ASP A 128 14.48 6.44 21.58
N LYS A 129 13.33 5.78 21.79
CA LYS A 129 13.11 4.39 21.43
C LYS A 129 12.98 4.18 19.92
N ARG A 130 12.55 5.20 19.17
CA ARG A 130 12.26 5.12 17.73
C ARG A 130 11.28 3.99 17.39
N GLU A 131 10.35 3.71 18.30
CA GLU A 131 9.30 2.70 18.10
C GLU A 131 7.99 3.38 17.69
N GLY A 132 7.31 2.85 16.68
CA GLY A 132 6.06 3.41 16.18
C GLY A 132 5.38 2.55 15.13
N ILE A 133 4.27 3.05 14.60
CA ILE A 133 3.48 2.41 13.57
C ILE A 133 3.18 3.38 12.42
N LEU A 134 3.20 2.85 11.21
CA LEU A 134 2.74 3.50 9.98
C LEU A 134 1.78 2.55 9.27
N SER A 135 0.50 2.93 9.21
CA SER A 135 -0.53 2.21 8.47
C SER A 135 -1.08 3.10 7.35
N ILE A 136 -0.97 2.64 6.11
CA ILE A 136 -1.56 3.29 4.94
C ILE A 136 -2.47 2.26 4.26
N ILE A 137 -3.78 2.44 4.37
CA ILE A 137 -4.79 1.49 3.91
C ILE A 137 -5.92 2.23 3.21
N ALA A 138 -6.07 2.02 1.90
CA ALA A 138 -7.03 2.78 1.08
C ALA A 138 -8.48 2.32 1.20
N GLY A 139 -8.74 1.06 1.57
CA GLY A 139 -10.07 0.59 1.94
C GLY A 139 -10.00 -0.57 2.94
N LEU A 140 -10.74 -0.47 4.03
CA LEU A 140 -10.74 -1.47 5.09
C LEU A 140 -12.18 -1.86 5.41
N SER A 141 -12.57 -3.11 5.15
CA SER A 141 -13.92 -3.61 5.45
C SER A 141 -14.04 -5.13 5.24
N ASN A 142 -15.21 -5.71 5.52
CA ASN A 142 -15.52 -7.08 5.15
C ASN A 142 -15.53 -7.31 3.62
N ASN A 143 -15.88 -6.29 2.83
CA ASN A 143 -15.90 -6.34 1.36
C ASN A 143 -15.18 -5.12 0.79
N ALA A 144 -13.85 -5.21 0.66
CA ALA A 144 -13.00 -4.09 0.25
C ALA A 144 -12.54 -4.25 -1.21
N HIS A 145 -12.99 -3.36 -2.10
CA HIS A 145 -12.74 -3.56 -3.53
C HIS A 145 -12.62 -2.28 -4.36
N ASP A 146 -11.91 -2.41 -5.48
CA ASP A 146 -11.64 -1.31 -6.41
C ASP A 146 -10.95 -0.09 -5.73
N ASP A 147 -10.31 -0.30 -4.59
CA ASP A 147 -9.56 0.74 -3.88
C ASP A 147 -8.18 0.93 -4.51
N THR A 148 -7.70 2.17 -4.50
CA THR A 148 -6.44 2.56 -5.14
C THR A 148 -5.53 3.28 -4.17
N LEU A 149 -4.32 2.74 -3.97
CA LEU A 149 -3.24 3.39 -3.24
C LEU A 149 -2.11 3.76 -4.21
N ILE A 150 -1.78 5.06 -4.28
CA ILE A 150 -0.72 5.61 -5.12
C ILE A 150 0.33 6.23 -4.21
N ILE A 151 1.54 5.66 -4.20
CA ILE A 151 2.69 6.19 -3.46
C ILE A 151 3.76 6.61 -4.48
N ASN A 152 4.23 7.85 -4.37
CA ASN A 152 5.30 8.36 -5.21
C ASN A 152 6.26 9.22 -4.38
N ASN A 153 7.54 8.89 -4.39
CA ASN A 153 8.56 9.56 -3.57
C ASN A 153 8.28 9.40 -2.06
N LEU A 154 8.65 8.26 -1.50
CA LEU A 154 8.45 7.90 -0.09
C LEU A 154 9.80 7.79 0.60
N ASN A 155 9.96 8.50 1.72
CA ASN A 155 11.08 8.37 2.62
C ASN A 155 10.59 7.78 3.95
N LEU A 156 11.21 6.69 4.38
CA LEU A 156 11.00 6.07 5.68
C LEU A 156 12.27 6.24 6.49
N ASP A 157 12.19 7.00 7.58
CA ASP A 157 13.26 7.16 8.56
C ASP A 157 13.31 5.94 9.50
N GLU A 158 14.12 6.00 10.55
CA GLU A 158 14.33 4.90 11.49
C GLU A 158 13.04 4.48 12.24
N TYR A 159 12.68 3.19 12.11
CA TYR A 159 11.76 2.46 12.99
C TYR A 159 12.51 1.27 13.60
N LYS A 160 12.55 1.18 14.94
CA LYS A 160 13.32 0.16 15.68
C LYS A 160 12.49 -1.04 16.16
N ASN A 161 11.17 -0.92 16.24
CA ASN A 161 10.31 -2.06 16.52
C ASN A 161 10.10 -2.91 15.27
N ASN A 162 9.88 -4.20 15.48
CA ASN A 162 9.35 -5.09 14.44
C ASN A 162 7.86 -4.77 14.22
N ASN A 163 7.35 -5.05 13.02
CA ASN A 163 5.92 -4.96 12.71
C ASN A 163 5.37 -3.53 12.84
N SER A 164 5.98 -2.61 12.12
CA SER A 164 5.78 -1.17 12.22
C SER A 164 5.14 -0.58 10.98
N ILE A 165 5.48 -1.08 9.78
CA ILE A 165 5.13 -0.42 8.52
C ILE A 165 4.24 -1.31 7.66
N PHE A 166 2.99 -0.87 7.45
CA PHE A 166 1.94 -1.58 6.74
C PHE A 166 1.42 -0.74 5.58
N ILE A 167 1.51 -1.29 4.37
CA ILE A 167 1.10 -0.63 3.14
C ILE A 167 0.21 -1.59 2.35
N ALA A 168 -1.06 -1.23 2.19
CA ALA A 168 -1.98 -1.99 1.36
C ALA A 168 -3.03 -1.09 0.72
N PRO A 169 -3.49 -1.38 -0.51
CA PRO A 169 -4.66 -0.72 -1.05
C PRO A 169 -5.94 -1.20 -0.33
N SER A 170 -5.92 -2.38 0.28
CA SER A 170 -7.07 -2.95 0.98
C SER A 170 -6.69 -3.72 2.26
N ALA A 171 -7.62 -3.76 3.21
CA ALA A 171 -7.57 -4.59 4.40
C ALA A 171 -8.95 -5.18 4.72
N ILE A 172 -8.97 -6.32 5.41
CA ILE A 172 -10.20 -6.97 5.86
C ILE A 172 -10.33 -7.00 7.38
N THR A 173 -11.58 -6.91 7.85
CA THR A 173 -11.94 -7.03 9.27
C THR A 173 -12.53 -8.41 9.55
N GLY A 174 -11.77 -9.31 10.16
CA GLY A 174 -12.21 -10.70 10.36
C GLY A 174 -12.10 -11.57 9.10
N LEU A 175 -11.85 -12.87 9.29
CA LEU A 175 -11.51 -13.79 8.20
C LEU A 175 -12.73 -14.52 7.60
N SER A 176 -13.86 -14.58 8.32
CA SER A 176 -15.05 -15.30 7.84
C SER A 176 -15.77 -14.49 6.76
N GLU A 177 -15.83 -15.04 5.54
CA GLU A 177 -16.57 -14.48 4.39
C GLU A 177 -16.06 -13.13 3.85
N ALA A 178 -14.92 -12.64 4.35
CA ALA A 178 -14.33 -11.39 3.90
C ALA A 178 -13.81 -11.52 2.46
N LYS A 179 -13.87 -10.41 1.71
CA LYS A 179 -13.45 -10.32 0.32
C LYS A 179 -12.59 -9.09 0.10
N SER A 180 -11.52 -9.26 -0.66
CA SER A 180 -10.68 -8.18 -1.14
C SER A 180 -10.28 -8.42 -2.59
N TYR A 181 -10.72 -7.56 -3.50
CA TYR A 181 -10.51 -7.76 -4.94
C TYR A 181 -10.46 -6.46 -5.74
N ASN A 182 -9.89 -6.54 -6.95
CA ASN A 182 -9.69 -5.41 -7.88
C ASN A 182 -8.85 -4.24 -7.33
N ASN A 183 -8.20 -4.40 -6.18
CA ASN A 183 -7.48 -3.31 -5.53
C ASN A 183 -6.15 -3.02 -6.25
N THR A 184 -5.71 -1.77 -6.25
CA THR A 184 -4.50 -1.36 -6.99
C THR A 184 -3.53 -0.63 -6.08
N LEU A 185 -2.31 -1.17 -5.97
CA LEU A 185 -1.18 -0.50 -5.34
C LEU A 185 -0.17 -0.07 -6.40
N TYR A 186 0.11 1.22 -6.47
CA TYR A 186 1.22 1.78 -7.23
C TYR A 186 2.29 2.35 -6.30
N ILE A 187 3.55 1.97 -6.50
CA ILE A 187 4.71 2.57 -5.83
C ILE A 187 5.75 2.99 -6.89
N GLY A 188 6.13 4.27 -6.89
CA GLY A 188 7.12 4.79 -7.84
C GLY A 188 7.94 5.97 -7.33
N GLY A 189 8.85 6.43 -8.19
CA GLY A 189 9.78 7.50 -7.84
C GLY A 189 10.87 7.03 -6.87
N ASN A 190 11.32 7.93 -6.01
CA ASN A 190 12.37 7.62 -5.04
C ASN A 190 11.77 6.92 -3.81
N LEU A 191 12.20 5.69 -3.54
CA LEU A 191 11.92 5.01 -2.29
C LEU A 191 13.21 4.96 -1.48
N ASN A 192 13.28 5.72 -0.39
CA ASN A 192 14.43 5.74 0.51
C ASN A 192 13.99 5.18 1.86
N ILE A 193 14.60 4.08 2.28
CA ILE A 193 14.31 3.45 3.56
C ILE A 193 15.59 3.50 4.40
N PHE A 194 15.46 3.97 5.64
CA PHE A 194 16.56 4.02 6.58
C PHE A 194 17.15 2.62 6.80
N LYS A 195 18.45 2.56 7.06
CA LYS A 195 19.15 1.28 7.22
C LYS A 195 18.51 0.46 8.34
N ASN A 196 18.26 -0.82 8.08
CA ASN A 196 17.61 -1.77 8.99
C ASN A 196 16.12 -1.49 9.29
N THR A 197 15.51 -0.50 8.65
CA THR A 197 14.06 -0.34 8.61
C THR A 197 13.50 -1.09 7.41
N PHE A 198 12.32 -1.69 7.56
CA PHE A 198 11.68 -2.49 6.53
C PHE A 198 10.20 -2.10 6.44
N ILE A 199 9.63 -2.22 5.24
CA ILE A 199 8.18 -2.38 5.12
C ILE A 199 7.88 -3.78 5.66
N ASP A 200 7.13 -3.90 6.74
CA ASP A 200 6.83 -5.20 7.34
C ASP A 200 5.82 -5.97 6.48
N ILE A 201 4.77 -5.30 6.01
CA ILE A 201 3.77 -5.91 5.14
C ILE A 201 3.43 -4.99 3.97
N LEU A 202 3.67 -5.49 2.77
CA LEU A 202 3.23 -4.92 1.51
C LEU A 202 2.24 -5.90 0.87
N ALA A 203 0.94 -5.61 0.88
CA ALA A 203 -0.03 -6.60 0.42
C ALA A 203 -1.16 -5.99 -0.39
N GLY A 204 -1.77 -6.79 -1.28
CA GLY A 204 -3.03 -6.40 -1.93
C GLY A 204 -4.19 -6.38 -0.95
N ALA A 205 -4.13 -7.27 0.05
CA ALA A 205 -5.01 -7.33 1.20
C ALA A 205 -4.22 -7.72 2.46
N LEU A 206 -4.48 -7.06 3.58
CA LEU A 206 -4.00 -7.43 4.92
C LEU A 206 -5.17 -7.70 5.88
N VAL A 207 -4.89 -8.29 7.04
CA VAL A 207 -5.89 -8.42 8.12
C VAL A 207 -5.70 -7.28 9.09
N HIS A 208 -6.78 -6.56 9.38
CA HIS A 208 -6.83 -5.55 10.42
C HIS A 208 -7.58 -6.08 11.63
N TYR A 209 -6.95 -5.98 12.79
CA TYR A 209 -7.57 -6.26 14.08
C TYR A 209 -7.73 -4.93 14.82
N GLU A 210 -8.98 -4.61 15.18
CA GLU A 210 -9.29 -3.49 16.05
C GLU A 210 -10.00 -4.03 17.29
N ASP A 211 -9.40 -3.84 18.46
CA ASP A 211 -10.05 -4.00 19.76
C ASP A 211 -10.31 -2.62 20.39
N SER A 212 -10.91 -2.59 21.59
CA SER A 212 -11.27 -1.33 22.24
C SER A 212 -10.09 -0.39 22.55
N ASN A 213 -8.86 -0.90 22.57
CA ASN A 213 -7.67 -0.15 22.98
C ASN A 213 -6.52 -0.19 21.96
N ASN A 214 -6.48 -1.19 21.07
CA ASN A 214 -5.37 -1.44 20.16
C ASN A 214 -5.87 -1.76 18.75
N ALA A 215 -5.15 -1.22 17.77
CA ALA A 215 -5.24 -1.64 16.38
C ALA A 215 -3.93 -2.34 15.98
N SER A 216 -4.03 -3.45 15.25
CA SER A 216 -2.86 -4.15 14.73
C SER A 216 -3.15 -4.71 13.34
N ASN A 217 -2.08 -4.95 12.57
CA ASN A 217 -2.18 -5.49 11.23
C ASN A 217 -1.36 -6.78 11.15
N ALA A 218 -1.84 -7.71 10.32
CA ALA A 218 -1.14 -8.95 9.99
C ALA A 218 -1.29 -9.29 8.51
N ALA A 219 -0.45 -10.19 8.02
CA ALA A 219 -0.58 -10.69 6.65
C ALA A 219 -1.88 -11.48 6.55
N ALA A 220 -2.69 -11.21 5.53
CA ALA A 220 -3.82 -12.08 5.20
C ALA A 220 -3.32 -13.40 4.63
N PRO A 221 -4.06 -14.50 4.86
CA PRO A 221 -3.77 -15.77 4.20
C PRO A 221 -3.84 -15.60 2.68
N SER A 222 -3.05 -16.40 1.97
CA SER A 222 -3.10 -16.43 0.50
C SER A 222 -4.37 -17.16 0.07
N ASP A 223 -5.38 -16.37 -0.32
CA ASP A 223 -6.70 -16.85 -0.72
C ASP A 223 -7.19 -16.05 -1.93
N THR A 224 -7.72 -16.73 -2.94
CA THR A 224 -8.31 -16.11 -4.14
C THR A 224 -9.37 -15.05 -3.82
N SER A 225 -10.17 -15.22 -2.77
CA SER A 225 -11.17 -14.24 -2.32
C SER A 225 -10.56 -12.94 -1.81
N LEU A 226 -9.26 -12.95 -1.47
CA LEU A 226 -8.49 -11.84 -0.94
C LEU A 226 -7.42 -11.31 -1.91
N SER A 227 -7.24 -11.95 -3.06
CA SER A 227 -6.22 -11.60 -4.04
C SER A 227 -6.74 -11.34 -5.45
N LYS A 228 -7.97 -11.75 -5.76
CA LYS A 228 -8.55 -11.67 -7.11
C LYS A 228 -8.45 -10.26 -7.68
N ASN A 229 -7.82 -10.14 -8.84
CA ASN A 229 -7.55 -8.91 -9.55
C ASN A 229 -6.83 -7.82 -8.73
N ASN A 230 -6.18 -8.17 -7.61
CA ASN A 230 -5.34 -7.22 -6.88
C ASN A 230 -4.04 -7.02 -7.65
N ARG A 231 -3.63 -5.75 -7.79
CA ARG A 231 -2.55 -5.33 -8.68
C ARG A 231 -1.44 -4.64 -7.91
N LEU A 232 -0.21 -5.09 -8.14
CA LEU A 232 0.99 -4.39 -7.74
C LEU A 232 1.66 -3.76 -8.97
N ILE A 233 1.84 -2.44 -8.95
CA ILE A 233 2.47 -1.68 -10.01
C ILE A 233 3.71 -0.97 -9.44
N LEU A 234 4.90 -1.28 -9.97
CA LEU A 234 6.15 -0.74 -9.45
C LEU A 234 6.92 0.04 -10.52
N ASN A 235 7.35 1.24 -10.17
CA ASN A 235 8.32 2.05 -10.92
C ASN A 235 9.58 2.36 -10.10
N THR A 236 9.79 1.56 -9.07
CA THR A 236 10.94 1.65 -8.19
C THR A 236 11.15 0.30 -7.53
N LYS A 237 12.31 0.09 -6.92
CA LYS A 237 12.55 -1.13 -6.17
C LYS A 237 11.79 -1.08 -4.87
N VAL A 238 11.23 -2.21 -4.46
CA VAL A 238 10.57 -2.35 -3.16
C VAL A 238 11.06 -3.62 -2.48
N GLU A 239 11.42 -3.49 -1.21
CA GLU A 239 11.77 -4.61 -0.36
C GLU A 239 10.86 -4.57 0.87
N ALA A 240 10.28 -5.72 1.21
CA ALA A 240 9.41 -5.86 2.37
C ALA A 240 9.66 -7.21 3.04
N ARG A 241 9.34 -7.31 4.33
CA ARG A 241 9.39 -8.60 5.03
C ARG A 241 8.41 -9.59 4.42
N ILE A 242 7.17 -9.16 4.23
CA ILE A 242 6.11 -9.97 3.64
C ILE A 242 5.51 -9.24 2.45
N ILE A 243 5.34 -9.98 1.35
CA ILE A 243 4.60 -9.54 0.16
C ILE A 243 3.53 -10.59 -0.15
N ASN A 244 2.25 -10.20 -0.16
CA ASN A 244 1.17 -11.16 -0.39
C ASN A 244 -0.07 -10.57 -1.08
N ASN A 245 -0.98 -11.45 -1.52
CA ASN A 245 -2.32 -11.13 -2.00
C ASN A 245 -2.38 -10.20 -3.23
N PHE A 246 -1.39 -10.29 -4.10
CA PHE A 246 -1.43 -9.70 -5.44
C PHE A 246 -1.57 -10.81 -6.48
N GLU A 247 -2.54 -10.65 -7.38
CA GLU A 247 -2.71 -11.54 -8.53
C GLU A 247 -1.91 -11.03 -9.74
N HIS A 248 -1.84 -9.71 -9.94
CA HIS A 248 -1.15 -9.10 -11.07
C HIS A 248 0.06 -8.25 -10.65
N TYR A 249 1.11 -8.33 -11.45
CA TYR A 249 2.39 -7.65 -11.26
C TYR A 249 2.77 -6.87 -12.53
N TYR A 250 2.84 -5.55 -12.40
CA TYR A 250 3.19 -4.62 -13.46
C TYR A 250 4.49 -3.90 -13.08
N LEU A 251 5.62 -4.29 -13.68
CA LEU A 251 6.93 -3.78 -13.28
C LEU A 251 7.51 -2.87 -14.37
N ILE A 252 7.85 -1.65 -14.00
CA ILE A 252 8.48 -0.66 -14.88
C ILE A 252 9.98 -0.69 -14.63
N VAL A 253 10.72 -1.20 -15.61
CA VAL A 253 12.15 -1.41 -15.53
C VAL A 253 12.89 -0.21 -16.13
N SER A 254 13.98 0.19 -15.46
CA SER A 254 14.84 1.27 -15.93
C SER A 254 16.16 0.76 -16.50
N ASN A 255 16.79 1.52 -17.39
CA ASN A 255 18.10 1.20 -17.97
C ASN A 255 19.26 1.25 -16.98
N LYS A 256 19.06 1.78 -15.77
CA LYS A 256 20.00 1.69 -14.64
C LYS A 256 19.94 0.27 -14.10
N ILE A 257 20.66 -0.64 -14.77
CA ILE A 257 20.75 -2.06 -14.40
C ILE A 257 21.19 -2.13 -12.95
N ASN A 258 20.36 -2.75 -12.13
CA ASN A 258 20.71 -3.09 -10.77
C ASN A 258 20.83 -4.60 -10.69
N THR A 259 21.88 -5.08 -10.02
CA THR A 259 22.05 -6.49 -9.66
C THR A 259 21.08 -6.95 -8.57
N THR A 260 20.15 -6.08 -8.17
CA THR A 260 19.16 -6.32 -7.11
C THR A 260 17.76 -6.45 -7.72
N PRO A 261 16.87 -7.22 -7.09
CA PRO A 261 15.49 -7.38 -7.55
C PRO A 261 14.72 -6.05 -7.56
N LEU A 262 13.66 -5.99 -8.38
CA LEU A 262 12.67 -4.91 -8.32
C LEU A 262 11.69 -5.10 -7.16
N LEU A 263 11.40 -6.35 -6.81
CA LEU A 263 10.57 -6.68 -5.67
C LEU A 263 11.22 -7.81 -4.86
N LYS A 264 11.40 -7.59 -3.56
CA LYS A 264 12.01 -8.55 -2.65
C LYS A 264 11.16 -8.83 -1.41
N SER A 265 10.92 -10.12 -1.14
CA SER A 265 10.33 -10.62 0.12
C SER A 265 11.39 -11.35 0.95
N TYR A 266 11.41 -11.14 2.26
CA TYR A 266 12.38 -11.75 3.19
C TYR A 266 11.80 -12.93 4.01
N ASP A 267 10.61 -12.75 4.56
CA ASP A 267 10.13 -13.55 5.68
C ASP A 267 8.97 -14.50 5.28
N ALA A 268 8.40 -14.32 4.09
CA ALA A 268 7.31 -15.17 3.57
C ALA A 268 7.42 -15.41 2.07
N PRO A 269 6.90 -16.55 1.56
CA PRO A 269 6.86 -16.79 0.12
C PRO A 269 5.93 -15.80 -0.57
N ILE A 270 6.25 -15.46 -1.82
CA ILE A 270 5.40 -14.58 -2.64
C ILE A 270 4.35 -15.45 -3.33
N ASN A 271 3.08 -15.03 -3.26
CA ASN A 271 2.00 -15.66 -3.99
C ASN A 271 2.06 -15.34 -5.49
N ILE A 272 1.91 -16.37 -6.32
CA ILE A 272 1.88 -16.31 -7.79
C ILE A 272 0.63 -17.05 -8.27
N SER A 273 -0.30 -16.32 -8.89
CA SER A 273 -1.50 -16.90 -9.50
C SER A 273 -1.26 -17.19 -10.98
N SER A 274 -1.62 -18.38 -11.44
CA SER A 274 -1.52 -18.72 -12.87
C SER A 274 -2.52 -17.97 -13.76
N GLU A 275 -3.56 -17.39 -13.17
CA GLU A 275 -4.54 -16.48 -13.81
C GLU A 275 -4.06 -15.03 -13.83
N GLY A 276 -3.03 -14.72 -13.04
CA GLY A 276 -2.44 -13.41 -12.93
C GLY A 276 -1.74 -12.91 -14.19
N VAL A 277 -1.30 -11.65 -14.16
CA VAL A 277 -0.52 -11.04 -15.25
C VAL A 277 0.82 -10.62 -14.70
N LEU A 278 1.90 -11.03 -15.36
CA LEU A 278 3.23 -10.46 -15.14
C LEU A 278 3.59 -9.68 -16.41
N ALA A 279 3.67 -8.37 -16.29
CA ALA A 279 3.96 -7.51 -17.42
C ALA A 279 5.09 -6.53 -17.09
N LEU A 280 6.11 -6.53 -17.95
CA LEU A 280 7.23 -5.61 -17.86
C LEU A 280 7.03 -4.44 -18.82
N TYR A 281 7.33 -3.24 -18.35
CA TYR A 281 7.30 -2.01 -19.13
C TYR A 281 8.60 -1.26 -18.97
N THR A 282 8.91 -0.37 -19.90
CA THR A 282 9.98 0.61 -19.75
C THR A 282 9.59 1.90 -20.43
N LEU A 283 10.33 2.98 -20.17
CA LEU A 283 10.19 4.19 -20.99
C LEU A 283 10.66 3.88 -22.42
N LYS A 284 9.90 4.31 -23.43
CA LYS A 284 10.16 3.98 -24.85
C LYS A 284 11.61 4.29 -25.27
N GLU A 285 12.15 5.40 -24.82
CA GLU A 285 13.53 5.82 -25.07
C GLU A 285 14.59 4.93 -24.38
N GLN A 286 14.21 4.18 -23.33
CA GLN A 286 15.11 3.28 -22.61
C GLN A 286 15.18 1.86 -23.21
N TYR A 287 14.20 1.48 -24.04
CA TYR A 287 14.11 0.13 -24.62
C TYR A 287 15.38 -0.33 -25.34
N PRO A 288 16.05 0.48 -26.20
CA PRO A 288 17.27 0.05 -26.89
C PRO A 288 18.40 -0.36 -25.94
N TYR A 289 18.46 0.24 -24.75
CA TYR A 289 19.49 -0.05 -23.75
C TYR A 289 19.16 -1.28 -22.92
N LEU A 290 17.95 -1.81 -22.99
CA LEU A 290 17.52 -2.97 -22.22
C LEU A 290 17.51 -4.25 -23.04
N LYS A 291 17.51 -4.15 -24.37
CA LYS A 291 17.52 -5.28 -25.28
C LYS A 291 18.65 -6.27 -24.96
N ASN A 292 18.32 -7.57 -24.92
CA ASN A 292 19.19 -8.68 -24.57
C ASN A 292 19.75 -8.68 -23.14
N LYS A 293 19.36 -7.73 -22.27
CA LYS A 293 19.76 -7.74 -20.87
C LYS A 293 18.88 -8.67 -20.06
N GLU A 294 19.51 -9.35 -19.12
CA GLU A 294 18.83 -10.09 -18.08
C GLU A 294 18.67 -9.21 -16.83
N ILE A 295 17.46 -9.21 -16.28
CA ILE A 295 17.08 -8.38 -15.13
C ILE A 295 16.47 -9.30 -14.07
N LEU A 296 16.95 -9.21 -12.84
CA LEU A 296 16.31 -9.84 -11.70
C LEU A 296 15.05 -9.03 -11.35
N ILE A 297 13.87 -9.61 -11.51
CA ILE A 297 12.60 -8.89 -11.32
C ILE A 297 11.98 -9.17 -9.96
N LEU A 298 11.92 -10.43 -9.54
CA LEU A 298 11.34 -10.86 -8.26
C LEU A 298 12.34 -11.74 -7.51
N GLN A 299 12.45 -11.54 -6.20
CA GLN A 299 13.19 -12.42 -5.30
C GLN A 299 12.36 -12.68 -4.04
N SER A 300 12.32 -13.95 -3.62
CA SER A 300 11.73 -14.33 -2.34
C SER A 300 12.67 -15.28 -1.61
N GLU A 301 13.11 -14.89 -0.42
CA GLU A 301 14.02 -15.73 0.38
C GLU A 301 13.35 -17.04 0.84
N GLN A 302 12.01 -17.08 0.85
CA GLN A 302 11.21 -18.26 1.18
C GLN A 302 10.59 -18.96 -0.04
N GLY A 303 10.93 -18.54 -1.27
CA GLY A 303 10.37 -19.10 -2.50
C GLY A 303 8.96 -18.57 -2.83
N PHE A 304 8.19 -19.34 -3.60
CA PHE A 304 6.90 -18.90 -4.14
C PHE A 304 5.81 -19.94 -3.85
N ILE A 305 4.57 -19.48 -3.73
CA ILE A 305 3.39 -20.31 -3.52
C ILE A 305 2.31 -19.99 -4.55
N ASP A 306 1.45 -20.97 -4.87
CA ASP A 306 0.27 -20.76 -5.71
C ASP A 306 -0.90 -20.12 -4.95
N GLU A 307 -2.00 -19.85 -5.66
CA GLU A 307 -3.26 -19.33 -5.12
C GLU A 307 -3.93 -20.19 -4.04
N ASN A 308 -3.49 -21.44 -3.87
CA ASN A 308 -3.97 -22.40 -2.87
C ASN A 308 -2.94 -22.61 -1.75
N SER A 309 -1.91 -21.75 -1.66
CA SER A 309 -0.81 -21.83 -0.68
C SER A 309 0.12 -23.05 -0.83
N ASN A 310 0.13 -23.71 -1.99
CA ASN A 310 1.11 -24.78 -2.26
C ASN A 310 2.44 -24.18 -2.70
N THR A 311 3.54 -24.67 -2.14
CA THR A 311 4.90 -24.29 -2.58
C THR A 311 5.14 -24.72 -4.02
N LEU A 312 5.63 -23.78 -4.83
CA LEU A 312 5.99 -24.02 -6.23
C LEU A 312 7.47 -24.43 -6.33
N ASN A 313 7.74 -25.56 -6.97
CA ASN A 313 9.10 -25.90 -7.38
C ASN A 313 9.54 -25.09 -8.61
N GLN A 314 10.79 -25.27 -9.05
CA GLN A 314 11.37 -24.50 -10.16
C GLN A 314 10.57 -24.65 -11.48
N GLU A 315 10.16 -25.87 -11.83
CA GLU A 315 9.44 -26.16 -13.08
C GLU A 315 8.02 -25.62 -13.04
N GLU A 316 7.34 -25.80 -11.91
CA GLU A 316 5.99 -25.26 -11.69
C GLU A 316 6.00 -23.74 -11.74
N LEU A 317 6.95 -23.10 -11.05
CA LEU A 317 7.09 -21.64 -11.08
C LEU A 317 7.36 -21.12 -12.49
N GLN A 318 8.26 -21.75 -13.25
CA GLN A 318 8.50 -21.39 -14.66
C GLN A 318 7.19 -21.46 -15.47
N SER A 319 6.43 -22.54 -15.33
CA SER A 319 5.15 -22.74 -16.02
C SER A 319 4.11 -21.66 -15.64
N PHE A 320 4.00 -21.33 -14.35
CA PHE A 320 3.10 -20.28 -13.87
C PHE A 320 3.46 -18.91 -14.46
N ILE A 321 4.74 -18.53 -14.40
CA ILE A 321 5.16 -17.23 -14.93
C ILE A 321 4.97 -17.15 -16.45
N GLU A 322 5.24 -18.23 -17.19
CA GLU A 322 4.99 -18.28 -18.64
C GLU A 322 3.51 -18.15 -19.00
N LYS A 323 2.59 -18.66 -18.16
CA LYS A 323 1.15 -18.41 -18.31
C LYS A 323 0.82 -16.95 -18.05
N MET A 324 1.31 -16.38 -16.95
CA MET A 324 1.07 -14.98 -16.59
C MET A 324 1.56 -13.98 -17.64
N GLN A 325 2.62 -14.30 -18.38
CA GLN A 325 3.10 -13.48 -19.51
C GLN A 325 2.10 -13.40 -20.68
N LYS A 326 1.34 -14.48 -20.90
CA LYS A 326 0.39 -14.63 -22.01
C LYS A 326 -0.99 -14.11 -21.65
N ASN A 327 -1.33 -14.11 -20.36
CA ASN A 327 -2.59 -13.59 -19.86
C ASN A 327 -2.76 -12.12 -20.23
N LYS A 328 -4.02 -11.75 -20.46
CA LYS A 328 -4.43 -10.39 -20.80
C LYS A 328 -5.46 -9.93 -19.80
N GLU A 329 -5.32 -8.69 -19.39
CA GLU A 329 -6.26 -8.02 -18.51
C GLU A 329 -6.68 -6.70 -19.17
N ASP A 330 -7.92 -6.26 -18.96
CA ASP A 330 -8.41 -4.95 -19.42
C ASP A 330 -8.05 -3.81 -18.43
N PHE A 331 -6.94 -3.98 -17.69
CA PHE A 331 -6.42 -2.93 -16.83
C PHE A 331 -5.54 -1.98 -17.63
N LYS A 332 -5.85 -0.68 -17.57
CA LYS A 332 -5.11 0.37 -18.27
C LYS A 332 -4.20 1.09 -17.29
N LEU A 333 -2.88 0.91 -17.40
CA LEU A 333 -1.89 1.65 -16.59
C LEU A 333 -2.08 3.18 -16.63
N SER A 334 -2.65 3.71 -17.71
CA SER A 334 -2.99 5.12 -17.86
C SER A 334 -4.10 5.63 -16.92
N SER A 335 -4.78 4.75 -16.17
CA SER A 335 -5.68 5.12 -15.08
C SER A 335 -4.94 5.73 -13.89
N ILE A 336 -3.63 5.44 -13.76
CA ILE A 336 -2.75 6.05 -12.78
C ILE A 336 -2.14 7.32 -13.40
N ASP A 337 -2.49 8.50 -12.89
CA ASP A 337 -2.10 9.80 -13.45
C ASP A 337 -0.59 9.97 -13.67
N LYS A 338 0.23 9.38 -12.78
CA LYS A 338 1.70 9.38 -12.89
C LYS A 338 2.19 8.59 -14.09
N LEU A 339 1.55 7.46 -14.39
CA LEU A 339 1.92 6.57 -15.50
C LEU A 339 1.35 7.04 -16.82
N LYS A 340 0.19 7.71 -16.83
CA LYS A 340 -0.40 8.31 -18.03
C LYS A 340 0.58 9.24 -18.78
N LYS A 341 1.45 9.92 -18.03
CA LYS A 341 2.46 10.85 -18.58
C LYS A 341 3.76 10.14 -18.98
N MET A 342 3.95 8.89 -18.58
CA MET A 342 5.11 8.10 -18.94
C MET A 342 4.82 7.43 -20.28
N ASN A 343 5.68 7.68 -21.27
CA ASN A 343 5.58 7.05 -22.58
C ASN A 343 6.06 5.59 -22.50
N LEU A 344 5.26 4.76 -21.84
CA LEU A 344 5.61 3.38 -21.51
C LEU A 344 5.45 2.45 -22.71
N GLN A 345 6.42 1.58 -22.90
CA GLN A 345 6.40 0.49 -23.86
C GLN A 345 6.40 -0.85 -23.10
N LYS A 346 5.47 -1.74 -23.44
CA LYS A 346 5.47 -3.12 -22.95
C LYS A 346 6.66 -3.88 -23.54
N LEU A 347 7.37 -4.62 -22.69
CA LEU A 347 8.54 -5.41 -23.06
C LEU A 347 8.14 -6.85 -23.39
N SER A 348 8.79 -7.41 -24.41
CA SER A 348 8.83 -8.86 -24.62
C SER A 348 10.05 -9.43 -23.93
N TYR A 349 9.89 -10.56 -23.24
CA TYR A 349 10.98 -11.16 -22.46
C TYR A 349 10.84 -12.67 -22.35
N GLU A 350 11.98 -13.33 -22.15
CA GLU A 350 12.08 -14.73 -21.70
C GLU A 350 12.25 -14.77 -20.18
N VAL A 351 11.61 -15.74 -19.53
CA VAL A 351 11.72 -15.94 -18.08
C VAL A 351 12.70 -17.06 -17.79
N ARG A 352 13.48 -16.86 -16.73
CA ARG A 352 14.35 -17.88 -16.15
C ARG A 352 14.21 -17.88 -14.64
N ILE A 353 13.97 -19.04 -14.05
CA ILE A 353 13.98 -19.24 -12.60
C ILE A 353 15.38 -19.68 -12.15
N SER A 354 15.87 -19.18 -11.01
CA SER A 354 17.10 -19.68 -10.38
C SER A 354 16.98 -21.15 -9.98
N GLN A 355 18.13 -21.82 -9.83
CA GLN A 355 18.19 -23.23 -9.44
C GLN A 355 17.57 -23.51 -8.06
N ASP A 356 17.65 -22.55 -7.14
CA ASP A 356 17.04 -22.63 -5.81
C ASP A 356 15.54 -22.28 -5.80
N GLY A 357 14.96 -21.90 -6.95
CA GLY A 357 13.55 -21.50 -7.05
C GLY A 357 13.21 -20.15 -6.40
N LYS A 358 14.20 -19.36 -5.96
CA LYS A 358 13.99 -18.14 -5.17
C LYS A 358 14.00 -16.84 -5.97
N SER A 359 14.42 -16.88 -7.22
CA SER A 359 14.62 -15.69 -8.05
C SER A 359 14.03 -15.86 -9.45
N ILE A 360 13.37 -14.82 -9.93
CA ILE A 360 12.77 -14.75 -11.27
C ILE A 360 13.53 -13.70 -12.07
N TYR A 361 14.13 -14.13 -13.17
CA TYR A 361 14.85 -13.30 -14.11
C TYR A 361 14.06 -13.11 -15.40
N ALA A 362 14.19 -11.92 -15.99
CA ALA A 362 13.63 -11.58 -17.29
C ALA A 362 14.74 -11.18 -18.26
N LYS A 363 14.89 -11.93 -19.35
CA LYS A 363 15.77 -11.59 -20.46
C LYS A 363 14.99 -10.84 -21.53
N ILE A 364 15.26 -9.55 -21.68
CA ILE A 364 14.50 -8.66 -22.58
C ILE A 364 14.87 -8.95 -24.04
N LYS A 365 13.87 -9.06 -24.92
CA LYS A 365 14.03 -9.37 -26.35
C LYS A 365 14.24 -8.14 -27.23
#